data_AF-A0A954L6J5-F1
#
_entry.id   AF-A0A954L6J5-F1
#
_cell.length_a   1.000
_cell.length_b   1.000
_cell.length_c   1.000
_cell.angle_alpha   90.00
_cell.angle_beta   90.00
_cell.angle_gamma   90.00
#
_symmetry.space_group_name_H-M   'P 1'
#
loop_
_entity.id
_entity.type
_entity.pdbx_description
1 polymer ?
#
loop_
_entity_poly.entity_id
_entity_poly.type
_entity_poly.pdbx_seq_one_letter_code
_entity_poly.pdbx_strand_id
1 'polypeptide(L)'
;MTYKDLYVLIPSHSLEDFPTELGDRPAEGLLNAWSVLWHPALVAAADDIPHWHRADDPPSLLAGRLVVVPPACDSMVTSEWINTAREAGMAIVSGVHERSALISAVLEPLDEKPDVPADLVADFIAFGHLHLQTELLTRHMRQFGNIDDDRLRNDATAAARAAVAGDESACRTHLKHCFEMLLESREKFYPVSCYLIDLCLTIPRLAGEPLGHVLDDDTPVNLMGTAEDLAEIVAAHPEYQSTIRDRWQAGTLEIIGGEWAERCSTLLPLDAQVHELDRGRKVLRELFGKAPSTWGRRRYGLTPLVPQLLKRSNYHGALHFVMDDGVYPDEEFAKLLWQGADGATIASYSRIPIAGDSASAFLRFPVRMAESMDHDYVVGLV
;
A
#
# COMPACT_ATOMS: atom_id res chain seq x y z
N MET A 1 8.55 13.12 -30.62
CA MET A 1 9.97 12.71 -30.59
C MET A 1 10.10 11.30 -30.02
N THR A 2 11.25 10.66 -30.19
CA THR A 2 11.61 9.44 -29.44
C THR A 2 12.50 9.81 -28.27
N TYR A 3 12.23 9.26 -27.10
CA TYR A 3 13.09 9.46 -25.94
C TYR A 3 14.38 8.64 -26.06
N LYS A 4 15.45 9.12 -25.45
CA LYS A 4 16.74 8.41 -25.33
C LYS A 4 17.06 8.08 -23.89
N ASP A 5 16.75 9.02 -22.98
CA ASP A 5 16.94 8.83 -21.55
C ASP A 5 15.66 9.25 -20.82
N LEU A 6 15.37 8.53 -19.74
CA LEU A 6 14.22 8.74 -18.86
C LEU A 6 14.72 9.08 -17.45
N TYR A 7 14.40 10.27 -16.95
CA TYR A 7 14.88 10.73 -15.65
C TYR A 7 13.75 11.22 -14.75
N VAL A 8 13.84 10.88 -13.47
CA VAL A 8 13.10 11.55 -12.38
C VAL A 8 14.08 12.35 -11.52
N LEU A 9 13.71 13.56 -11.12
CA LEU A 9 14.47 14.30 -10.12
C LEU A 9 14.03 13.89 -8.71
N ILE A 10 15.00 13.70 -7.82
CA ILE A 10 14.75 13.43 -6.40
C ILE A 10 15.38 14.52 -5.52
N PRO A 11 14.75 14.93 -4.42
CA PRO A 11 15.25 16.00 -3.56
C PRO A 11 16.21 15.45 -2.48
N SER A 12 17.14 14.58 -2.89
CA SER A 12 18.13 13.94 -2.02
C SER A 12 19.45 13.73 -2.76
N HIS A 13 20.55 13.56 -2.03
CA HIS A 13 21.88 13.30 -2.61
C HIS A 13 22.03 11.86 -3.11
N SER A 14 21.29 10.95 -2.49
CA SER A 14 21.27 9.52 -2.75
C SER A 14 19.88 8.96 -2.41
N LEU A 15 19.71 7.65 -2.59
CA LEU A 15 18.54 6.95 -2.07
C LEU A 15 18.63 6.66 -0.55
N GLU A 16 19.77 6.91 0.10
CA GLU A 16 19.91 6.74 1.57
C GLU A 16 19.24 7.88 2.35
N ASP A 17 19.24 9.08 1.78
CA ASP A 17 18.60 10.29 2.31
C ASP A 17 17.31 10.63 1.56
N PHE A 18 16.68 9.63 0.93
CA PHE A 18 15.40 9.79 0.25
C PHE A 18 14.35 10.35 1.23
N PRO A 19 13.56 11.36 0.84
CA PRO A 19 12.63 12.01 1.76
C PRO A 19 11.48 11.06 2.10
N THR A 20 11.36 10.68 3.38
CA THR A 20 10.24 9.84 3.86
C THR A 20 9.16 10.66 4.58
N GLU A 21 9.48 11.89 4.99
CA GLU A 21 8.64 12.75 5.82
C GLU A 21 7.94 13.86 5.00
N LEU A 22 7.40 13.52 3.83
CA LEU A 22 6.62 14.44 3.01
C LEU A 22 5.13 14.37 3.34
N GLY A 23 4.40 15.48 3.16
CA GLY A 23 2.93 15.45 3.17
C GLY A 23 2.37 14.72 1.94
N ASP A 24 1.06 14.41 1.94
CA ASP A 24 0.45 13.55 0.92
C ASP A 24 0.69 14.01 -0.52
N ARG A 25 0.41 15.29 -0.83
CA ARG A 25 0.57 15.81 -2.19
C ARG A 25 2.01 15.70 -2.74
N PRO A 26 3.06 16.17 -2.03
CA PRO A 26 4.43 15.98 -2.51
C PRO A 26 4.88 14.51 -2.50
N ALA A 27 4.40 13.68 -1.56
CA ALA A 27 4.67 12.25 -1.54
C ALA A 27 4.07 11.54 -2.77
N GLU A 28 2.80 11.83 -3.08
CA GLU A 28 2.09 11.33 -4.25
C GLU A 28 2.85 11.69 -5.53
N GLY A 29 3.21 12.97 -5.67
CA GLY A 29 3.95 13.44 -6.84
C GLY A 29 5.31 12.76 -7.00
N LEU A 30 6.05 12.54 -5.91
CA LEU A 30 7.34 11.86 -5.95
C LEU A 30 7.22 10.37 -6.32
N LEU A 31 6.31 9.64 -5.66
CA LEU A 31 6.06 8.22 -5.93
C LEU A 31 5.54 8.00 -7.36
N ASN A 32 4.60 8.83 -7.81
CA ASN A 32 4.07 8.74 -9.16
C ASN A 32 5.12 9.16 -10.20
N ALA A 33 5.88 10.25 -10.00
CA ALA A 33 6.92 10.67 -10.93
C ALA A 33 7.96 9.58 -11.20
N TRP A 34 8.33 8.82 -10.16
CA TRP A 34 9.18 7.64 -10.31
C TRP A 34 8.48 6.53 -11.11
N SER A 35 7.27 6.16 -10.68
CA SER A 35 6.59 4.96 -11.19
C SER A 35 6.10 5.11 -12.63
N VAL A 36 5.65 6.29 -13.05
CA VAL A 36 5.14 6.52 -14.41
C VAL A 36 6.21 6.41 -15.50
N LEU A 37 7.49 6.62 -15.17
CA LEU A 37 8.58 6.46 -16.13
C LEU A 37 8.75 5.01 -16.59
N TRP A 38 8.26 4.06 -15.79
CA TRP A 38 8.25 2.63 -16.13
C TRP A 38 7.17 2.26 -17.14
N HIS A 39 6.34 3.21 -17.60
CA HIS A 39 5.33 2.95 -18.63
C HIS A 39 5.97 2.24 -19.84
N PRO A 40 5.40 1.12 -20.35
CA PRO A 40 6.04 0.28 -21.36
C PRO A 40 6.40 1.03 -22.64
N ALA A 41 5.54 1.97 -23.08
CA ALA A 41 5.85 2.83 -24.23
C ALA A 41 7.11 3.70 -24.03
N LEU A 42 7.39 4.17 -22.82
CA LEU A 42 8.57 4.99 -22.52
C LEU A 42 9.83 4.12 -22.51
N VAL A 43 9.78 3.00 -21.79
CA VAL A 43 10.90 2.05 -21.68
C VAL A 43 11.27 1.48 -23.05
N ALA A 44 10.28 1.13 -23.87
CA ALA A 44 10.51 0.66 -25.24
C ALA A 44 11.07 1.76 -26.15
N ALA A 45 10.62 3.01 -26.00
CA ALA A 45 11.10 4.12 -26.83
C ALA A 45 12.55 4.52 -26.49
N ALA A 46 12.89 4.56 -25.20
CA ALA A 46 14.25 4.87 -24.72
C ALA A 46 15.22 3.70 -24.94
N ASP A 47 14.69 2.48 -25.03
CA ASP A 47 15.45 1.24 -25.00
C ASP A 47 16.35 1.13 -23.75
N ASP A 48 15.85 1.70 -22.66
CA ASP A 48 16.53 1.75 -21.38
C ASP A 48 15.52 1.85 -20.22
N ILE A 49 15.98 1.51 -19.01
CA ILE A 49 15.23 1.69 -17.78
C ILE A 49 15.30 3.15 -17.29
N PRO A 50 14.31 3.60 -16.49
CA PRO A 50 14.35 4.91 -15.84
C PRO A 50 15.51 5.07 -14.86
N HIS A 51 16.11 6.25 -14.86
CA HIS A 51 17.16 6.66 -13.92
C HIS A 51 16.69 7.86 -13.08
N TRP A 52 17.45 8.21 -12.05
CA TRP A 52 17.18 9.40 -11.25
C TRP A 52 18.40 10.34 -11.22
N HIS A 53 18.12 11.62 -11.03
CA HIS A 53 19.14 12.64 -10.78
C HIS A 53 18.78 13.45 -9.54
N ARG A 54 19.79 14.01 -8.88
CA ARG A 54 19.58 14.94 -7.78
C ARG A 54 18.93 16.21 -8.32
N ALA A 55 17.95 16.74 -7.60
CA ALA A 55 17.27 17.96 -8.01
C ALA A 55 18.19 19.20 -7.99
N ASP A 56 19.24 19.20 -7.15
CA ASP A 56 20.25 20.26 -7.07
C ASP A 56 21.40 20.12 -8.09
N ASP A 57 21.52 18.97 -8.75
CA ASP A 57 22.48 18.70 -9.83
C ASP A 57 21.75 18.01 -11.00
N PRO A 58 20.86 18.75 -11.70
CA PRO A 58 20.02 18.19 -12.74
C PRO A 58 20.86 17.74 -13.97
N PRO A 59 20.33 16.82 -14.80
CA PRO A 59 21.08 16.23 -15.90
C PRO A 59 21.51 17.26 -16.94
N SER A 60 22.55 16.90 -17.70
CA SER A 60 23.04 17.73 -18.80
C SER A 60 21.98 17.98 -19.87
N LEU A 61 22.01 19.17 -20.46
CA LEU A 61 21.02 19.63 -21.43
C LEU A 61 21.23 18.98 -22.80
N LEU A 62 20.57 17.84 -23.03
CA LEU A 62 20.67 17.06 -24.26
C LEU A 62 19.28 16.73 -24.80
N ALA A 63 19.09 16.92 -26.10
CA ALA A 63 17.82 16.66 -26.78
C ALA A 63 17.38 15.20 -26.68
N GLY A 64 16.06 14.98 -26.58
CA GLY A 64 15.45 13.65 -26.51
C GLY A 64 15.44 13.03 -25.11
N ARG A 65 15.75 13.81 -24.06
CA ARG A 65 15.59 13.37 -22.67
C ARG A 65 14.22 13.73 -22.13
N LEU A 66 13.59 12.80 -21.43
CA LEU A 66 12.43 13.07 -20.59
C LEU A 66 12.90 13.27 -19.15
N VAL A 67 12.50 14.38 -18.53
CA VAL A 67 12.73 14.64 -17.11
C VAL A 67 11.40 14.96 -16.43
N VAL A 68 11.07 14.19 -15.39
CA VAL A 68 9.92 14.46 -14.51
C VAL A 68 10.41 15.14 -13.24
N VAL A 69 9.87 16.32 -12.95
CA VAL A 69 10.17 17.12 -11.76
C VAL A 69 8.99 17.01 -10.80
N PRO A 70 9.10 16.22 -9.72
CA PRO A 70 8.02 16.10 -8.74
C PRO A 70 7.89 17.38 -7.89
N PRO A 71 6.72 17.64 -7.29
CA PRO A 71 6.49 18.83 -6.47
C PRO A 71 7.49 19.01 -5.31
N ALA A 72 8.02 17.89 -4.80
CA ALA A 72 9.04 17.90 -3.74
C ALA A 72 10.37 18.55 -4.18
N CYS A 73 10.59 18.73 -5.49
CA CYS A 73 11.80 19.32 -6.06
C CYS A 73 11.61 20.78 -6.54
N ASP A 74 10.39 21.34 -6.47
CA ASP A 74 10.05 22.64 -7.07
C ASP A 74 10.94 23.80 -6.56
N SER A 75 11.38 23.74 -5.30
CA SER A 75 12.25 24.76 -4.69
C SER A 75 13.72 24.65 -5.11
N MET A 76 14.13 23.50 -5.63
CA MET A 76 15.52 23.19 -5.97
C MET A 76 15.81 23.42 -7.46
N VAL A 77 14.78 23.31 -8.31
CA VAL A 77 14.91 23.44 -9.76
C VAL A 77 14.47 24.84 -10.20
N THR A 78 15.37 25.58 -10.84
CA THR A 78 15.06 26.94 -11.29
C THR A 78 14.24 26.95 -12.58
N SER A 79 13.35 27.93 -12.72
CA SER A 79 12.61 28.15 -13.98
C SER A 79 13.53 28.40 -15.17
N GLU A 80 14.71 28.99 -14.92
CA GLU A 80 15.74 29.23 -15.95
C GLU A 80 16.29 27.91 -16.50
N TRP A 81 16.61 26.95 -15.63
CA TRP A 81 17.04 25.62 -16.07
C TRP A 81 15.94 24.92 -16.87
N ILE A 82 14.68 24.95 -16.40
CA ILE A 82 13.54 24.33 -17.10
C ILE A 82 13.37 24.90 -18.51
N ASN A 83 13.46 26.23 -18.66
CA ASN A 83 13.31 26.88 -19.96
C ASN A 83 14.47 26.52 -20.90
N THR A 84 15.71 26.58 -20.40
CA THR A 84 16.91 26.22 -21.17
C THR A 84 16.88 24.75 -21.60
N ALA A 85 16.40 23.85 -20.73
CA ALA A 85 16.25 22.43 -21.04
C ALA A 85 15.22 22.18 -22.17
N ARG A 86 14.08 22.89 -22.13
CA ARG A 86 13.08 22.83 -23.22
C ARG A 86 13.64 23.37 -24.53
N GLU A 87 14.37 24.47 -24.51
CA GLU A 87 15.06 25.03 -25.69
C GLU A 87 16.11 24.07 -26.26
N ALA A 88 16.78 23.31 -25.39
CA ALA A 88 17.71 22.25 -25.78
C ALA A 88 17.02 20.97 -26.29
N GLY A 89 15.69 20.93 -26.37
CA GLY A 89 14.92 19.80 -26.89
C GLY A 89 14.65 18.67 -25.90
N MET A 90 14.67 18.96 -24.59
CA MET A 90 14.23 18.03 -23.54
C MET A 90 12.73 18.15 -23.31
N ALA A 91 12.06 17.03 -23.01
CA ALA A 91 10.72 17.06 -22.42
C ALA A 91 10.84 17.22 -20.91
N ILE A 92 10.30 18.32 -20.38
CA ILE A 92 10.23 18.57 -18.94
C ILE A 92 8.78 18.56 -18.49
N VAL A 93 8.42 17.57 -17.66
CA VAL A 93 7.12 17.44 -17.02
C VAL A 93 7.25 17.94 -15.57
N SER A 94 6.54 19.01 -15.23
CA SER A 94 6.59 19.66 -13.92
C SER A 94 5.22 20.22 -13.54
N GLY A 95 4.94 20.40 -12.24
CA GLY A 95 3.67 20.99 -11.76
C GLY A 95 2.46 20.04 -11.80
N VAL A 96 2.69 18.74 -12.05
CA VAL A 96 1.68 17.67 -12.07
C VAL A 96 2.09 16.60 -11.05
N HIS A 97 1.11 15.92 -10.43
CA HIS A 97 1.36 14.97 -9.34
C HIS A 97 0.44 13.75 -9.37
N GLU A 98 -0.81 13.93 -9.83
CA GLU A 98 -1.73 12.83 -10.08
C GLU A 98 -1.21 11.89 -11.17
N ARG A 99 -1.34 10.58 -10.95
CA ARG A 99 -0.79 9.54 -11.83
C ARG A 99 -1.30 9.62 -13.27
N SER A 100 -2.61 9.75 -13.46
CA SER A 100 -3.24 9.80 -14.80
C SER A 100 -2.79 11.03 -15.60
N ALA A 101 -2.68 12.18 -14.94
CA ALA A 101 -2.17 13.41 -15.54
C ALA A 101 -0.68 13.30 -15.87
N LEU A 102 0.13 12.69 -14.99
CA LEU A 102 1.54 12.42 -15.26
C LEU A 102 1.73 11.48 -16.45
N ILE A 103 1.00 10.36 -16.53
CA ILE A 103 1.03 9.43 -17.67
C ILE A 103 0.71 10.18 -18.97
N SER A 104 -0.33 11.00 -18.96
CA SER A 104 -0.71 11.80 -20.13
C SER A 104 0.42 12.75 -20.54
N ALA A 105 1.04 13.44 -19.58
CA ALA A 105 2.09 14.41 -19.82
C ALA A 105 3.42 13.79 -20.31
N VAL A 106 3.81 12.62 -19.80
CA VAL A 106 5.04 11.93 -20.25
C VAL A 106 4.89 11.30 -21.62
N LEU A 107 3.68 10.84 -21.97
CA LEU A 107 3.39 10.26 -23.28
C LEU A 107 3.12 11.32 -24.35
N GLU A 108 2.63 12.51 -23.99
CA GLU A 108 2.25 13.55 -24.96
C GLU A 108 3.34 13.84 -26.02
N PRO A 109 4.62 14.00 -25.66
CA PRO A 109 5.69 14.33 -26.61
C PRO A 109 6.19 13.14 -27.46
N LEU A 110 5.76 11.90 -27.19
CA LEU A 110 6.13 10.75 -28.01
C LEU A 110 5.50 10.85 -29.40
N ASP A 111 6.28 10.57 -30.44
CA ASP A 111 5.76 10.52 -31.83
C ASP A 111 4.79 9.35 -32.02
N GLU A 112 5.17 8.18 -31.52
CA GLU A 112 4.39 6.97 -31.57
C GLU A 112 3.85 6.65 -30.18
N LYS A 113 2.53 6.53 -30.07
CA LYS A 113 1.83 6.18 -28.84
C LYS A 113 1.24 4.79 -29.02
N PRO A 114 2.03 3.73 -28.80
CA PRO A 114 1.55 2.37 -28.97
C PRO A 114 0.39 2.11 -28.01
N ASP A 115 -0.63 1.42 -28.52
CA ASP A 115 -1.78 1.01 -27.73
C ASP A 115 -1.41 -0.24 -26.93
N VAL A 116 -1.06 -0.05 -25.66
CA VAL A 116 -0.69 -1.12 -24.74
C VAL A 116 -1.87 -1.40 -23.80
N PRO A 117 -2.25 -2.68 -23.60
CA PRO A 117 -3.29 -3.06 -22.64
C PRO A 117 -3.09 -2.43 -21.25
N ALA A 118 -4.18 -1.92 -20.67
CA ALA A 118 -4.13 -1.14 -19.42
C ALA A 118 -3.63 -1.95 -18.22
N ASP A 119 -3.87 -3.26 -18.21
CA ASP A 119 -3.38 -4.19 -17.20
C ASP A 119 -1.86 -4.36 -17.28
N LEU A 120 -1.29 -4.49 -18.48
CA LEU A 120 0.17 -4.50 -18.64
C LEU A 120 0.79 -3.17 -18.22
N VAL A 121 0.16 -2.04 -18.58
CA VAL A 121 0.62 -0.72 -18.11
C VAL A 121 0.62 -0.66 -16.57
N ALA A 122 -0.42 -1.19 -15.93
CA ALA A 122 -0.50 -1.27 -14.48
C ALA A 122 0.61 -2.15 -13.88
N ASP A 123 0.91 -3.30 -14.48
CA ASP A 123 1.99 -4.20 -14.03
C ASP A 123 3.37 -3.52 -14.10
N PHE A 124 3.64 -2.75 -15.16
CA PHE A 124 4.90 -1.98 -15.30
C PHE A 124 5.02 -0.86 -14.27
N ILE A 125 3.93 -0.12 -14.03
CA ILE A 125 3.92 0.95 -13.01
C ILE A 125 4.09 0.34 -11.61
N ALA A 126 3.44 -0.80 -11.34
CA ALA A 126 3.60 -1.54 -10.09
C ALA A 126 5.04 -2.04 -9.92
N PHE A 127 5.67 -2.53 -10.99
CA PHE A 127 7.09 -2.89 -10.98
C PHE A 127 7.97 -1.69 -10.60
N GLY A 128 7.78 -0.55 -11.25
CA GLY A 128 8.53 0.68 -10.97
C GLY A 128 8.40 1.14 -9.52
N HIS A 129 7.18 1.06 -8.96
CA HIS A 129 6.91 1.34 -7.55
C HIS A 129 7.65 0.34 -6.64
N LEU A 130 7.50 -0.96 -6.87
CA LEU A 130 8.12 -1.99 -6.05
C LEU A 130 9.66 -1.97 -6.12
N HIS A 131 10.23 -1.60 -7.27
CA HIS A 131 11.66 -1.38 -7.41
C HIS A 131 12.16 -0.28 -6.45
N LEU A 132 11.48 0.88 -6.40
CA LEU A 132 11.79 1.95 -5.44
C LEU A 132 11.65 1.45 -3.99
N GLN A 133 10.52 0.81 -3.66
CA GLN A 133 10.27 0.31 -2.31
C GLN A 133 11.34 -0.69 -1.86
N THR A 134 11.81 -1.55 -2.77
CA THR A 134 12.86 -2.55 -2.52
C THR A 134 14.21 -1.88 -2.29
N GLU A 135 14.57 -0.91 -3.11
CA GLU A 135 15.80 -0.12 -2.97
C GLU A 135 15.83 0.66 -1.64
N LEU A 136 14.73 1.32 -1.28
CA LEU A 136 14.61 2.04 0.00
C LEU A 136 14.67 1.08 1.18
N LEU A 137 13.93 -0.03 1.12
CA LEU A 137 13.92 -1.04 2.19
C LEU A 137 15.31 -1.65 2.41
N THR A 138 16.04 -1.93 1.33
CA THR A 138 17.42 -2.45 1.38
C THR A 138 18.33 -1.52 2.19
N ARG A 139 18.20 -0.20 1.98
CA ARG A 139 18.99 0.82 2.71
C ARG A 139 18.56 0.96 4.16
N HIS A 140 17.25 0.91 4.46
CA HIS A 140 16.76 0.89 5.84
C HIS A 140 17.18 -0.36 6.62
N MET A 141 17.35 -1.49 5.93
CA MET A 141 17.95 -2.71 6.47
C MET A 141 19.48 -2.66 6.54
N ARG A 142 20.08 -1.50 6.25
CA ARG A 142 21.53 -1.22 6.33
C ARG A 142 22.35 -2.11 5.40
N GLN A 143 21.78 -2.46 4.24
CA GLN A 143 22.40 -3.28 3.21
C GLN A 143 22.71 -2.45 1.96
N PHE A 144 23.57 -3.00 1.11
CA PHE A 144 23.86 -2.44 -0.20
C PHE A 144 22.91 -2.99 -1.25
N GLY A 145 22.55 -2.14 -2.22
CA GLY A 145 21.82 -2.54 -3.42
C GLY A 145 22.55 -3.68 -4.13
N ASN A 146 21.80 -4.71 -4.53
CA ASN A 146 22.36 -5.95 -5.05
C ASN A 146 21.63 -6.45 -6.32
N ILE A 147 20.76 -5.60 -6.86
CA ILE A 147 20.05 -5.84 -8.11
C ILE A 147 21.08 -5.77 -9.25
N ASP A 148 20.99 -6.72 -10.17
CA ASP A 148 21.81 -6.75 -11.38
C ASP A 148 21.20 -5.80 -12.41
N ASP A 149 21.73 -4.58 -12.50
CA ASP A 149 21.21 -3.53 -13.38
C ASP A 149 21.21 -3.92 -14.86
N ASP A 150 22.19 -4.72 -15.31
CA ASP A 150 22.29 -5.16 -16.70
C ASP A 150 21.20 -6.19 -17.01
N ARG A 151 21.03 -7.18 -16.14
CA ARG A 151 19.94 -8.17 -16.27
C ARG A 151 18.57 -7.50 -16.18
N LEU A 152 18.38 -6.60 -15.22
CA LEU A 152 17.13 -5.88 -15.04
C LEU A 152 16.79 -5.06 -16.30
N ARG A 153 17.77 -4.32 -16.83
CA ARG A 153 17.61 -3.54 -18.05
C ARG A 153 17.23 -4.42 -19.24
N ASN A 154 17.91 -5.55 -19.43
CA ASN A 154 17.62 -6.46 -20.53
C ASN A 154 16.21 -7.04 -20.47
N ASP A 155 15.77 -7.55 -19.30
CA ASP A 155 14.43 -8.09 -19.15
C ASP A 155 13.34 -7.00 -19.21
N ALA A 156 13.54 -5.84 -18.58
CA ALA A 156 12.54 -4.76 -18.58
C ALA A 156 12.33 -4.16 -19.99
N THR A 157 13.40 -3.95 -20.74
CA THR A 157 13.32 -3.46 -22.13
C THR A 157 12.75 -4.52 -23.08
N ALA A 158 13.10 -5.80 -22.89
CA ALA A 158 12.49 -6.90 -23.64
C ALA A 158 10.98 -7.01 -23.36
N ALA A 159 10.57 -6.90 -22.10
CA ALA A 159 9.16 -6.88 -21.71
C ALA A 159 8.43 -5.70 -22.38
N ALA A 160 9.02 -4.51 -22.34
CA ALA A 160 8.41 -3.30 -22.88
C ALA A 160 8.24 -3.38 -24.41
N ARG A 161 9.26 -3.86 -25.12
CA ARG A 161 9.19 -4.12 -26.58
C ARG A 161 8.12 -5.15 -26.92
N ALA A 162 8.02 -6.23 -26.14
CA ALA A 162 6.98 -7.24 -26.32
C ALA A 162 5.57 -6.67 -26.09
N ALA A 163 5.39 -5.84 -25.04
CA ALA A 163 4.12 -5.15 -24.77
C ALA A 163 3.70 -4.26 -25.95
N VAL A 164 4.63 -3.46 -26.47
CA VAL A 164 4.39 -2.57 -27.62
C VAL A 164 4.14 -3.35 -28.91
N ALA A 165 4.76 -4.52 -29.08
CA ALA A 165 4.53 -5.40 -30.22
C ALA A 165 3.23 -6.23 -30.12
N GLY A 166 2.51 -6.18 -29.00
CA GLY A 166 1.32 -6.98 -28.75
C GLY A 166 1.59 -8.44 -28.38
N ASP A 167 2.82 -8.79 -28.02
CA ASP A 167 3.18 -10.12 -27.50
C ASP A 167 3.05 -10.14 -25.96
N GLU A 168 1.82 -10.32 -25.50
CA GLU A 168 1.49 -10.34 -24.08
C GLU A 168 2.21 -11.48 -23.33
N SER A 169 2.35 -12.65 -23.96
CA SER A 169 2.99 -13.80 -23.32
C SER A 169 4.47 -13.53 -23.05
N ALA A 170 5.20 -13.01 -24.04
CA ALA A 170 6.60 -12.65 -23.85
C ALA A 170 6.75 -11.50 -22.85
N CYS A 171 5.88 -10.49 -22.92
CA CYS A 171 5.85 -9.37 -21.98
C CYS A 171 5.75 -9.86 -20.53
N ARG A 172 4.72 -10.66 -20.20
CA ARG A 172 4.52 -11.20 -18.85
C ARG A 172 5.67 -12.10 -18.40
N THR A 173 6.28 -12.85 -19.32
CA THR A 173 7.44 -13.70 -18.99
C THR A 173 8.63 -12.87 -18.54
N HIS A 174 9.02 -11.85 -19.32
CA HIS A 174 10.15 -10.99 -18.96
C HIS A 174 9.86 -10.14 -17.73
N LEU A 175 8.64 -9.59 -17.61
CA LEU A 175 8.27 -8.79 -16.44
C LEU A 175 8.26 -9.64 -15.15
N LYS A 176 7.86 -10.92 -15.24
CA LYS A 176 7.97 -11.87 -14.14
C LYS A 176 9.43 -12.04 -13.70
N HIS A 177 10.39 -12.17 -14.63
CA HIS A 177 11.81 -12.23 -14.26
C HIS A 177 12.26 -10.97 -13.53
N CYS A 178 11.79 -9.79 -13.92
CA CYS A 178 12.07 -8.54 -13.20
C CYS A 178 11.54 -8.59 -11.75
N PHE A 179 10.31 -9.05 -11.54
CA PHE A 179 9.76 -9.21 -10.18
C PHE A 179 10.51 -10.26 -9.35
N GLU A 180 10.93 -11.37 -9.98
CA GLU A 180 11.76 -12.40 -9.32
C GLU A 180 13.11 -11.81 -8.86
N MET A 181 13.71 -10.90 -9.62
CA MET A 181 14.94 -10.21 -9.18
C MET A 181 14.72 -9.32 -7.95
N LEU A 182 13.58 -8.61 -7.85
CA LEU A 182 13.26 -7.83 -6.64
C LEU A 182 13.07 -8.75 -5.43
N LEU A 183 12.41 -9.89 -5.64
CA LEU A 183 12.24 -10.91 -4.61
C LEU A 183 13.60 -11.48 -4.16
N GLU A 184 14.45 -11.90 -5.09
CA GLU A 184 15.81 -12.38 -4.83
C GLU A 184 16.63 -11.35 -4.05
N SER A 185 16.50 -10.06 -4.41
CA SER A 185 17.17 -8.96 -3.72
C SER A 185 16.74 -8.83 -2.26
N ARG A 186 15.42 -8.87 -2.00
CA ARG A 186 14.85 -8.84 -0.64
C ARG A 186 15.31 -10.06 0.18
N GLU A 187 15.27 -11.25 -0.41
CA GLU A 187 15.58 -12.50 0.30
C GLU A 187 17.05 -12.61 0.73
N LYS A 188 17.97 -11.88 0.08
CA LYS A 188 19.38 -11.83 0.51
C LYS A 188 19.56 -11.24 1.91
N PHE A 189 18.72 -10.28 2.30
CA PHE A 189 18.79 -9.66 3.62
C PHE A 189 17.62 -10.03 4.55
N TYR A 190 16.47 -10.43 3.99
CA TYR A 190 15.30 -10.86 4.76
C TYR A 190 14.49 -11.95 4.02
N PRO A 191 14.84 -13.25 4.21
CA PRO A 191 14.22 -14.37 3.48
C PRO A 191 12.88 -14.83 4.06
N VAL A 192 12.39 -14.21 5.14
CA VAL A 192 11.15 -14.64 5.81
C VAL A 192 9.93 -13.96 5.16
N SER A 193 8.79 -14.65 5.16
CA SER A 193 7.51 -14.11 4.73
C SER A 193 7.14 -12.86 5.54
N CYS A 194 6.72 -11.83 4.82
CA CYS A 194 6.14 -10.61 5.39
C CYS A 194 4.67 -10.55 5.02
N TYR A 195 3.83 -10.04 5.93
CA TYR A 195 2.39 -10.00 5.75
C TYR A 195 1.90 -8.55 5.63
N LEU A 196 1.02 -8.29 4.68
CA LEU A 196 0.24 -7.06 4.60
C LEU A 196 -1.20 -7.43 4.88
N ILE A 197 -1.84 -6.71 5.81
CA ILE A 197 -3.19 -7.00 6.29
C ILE A 197 -4.08 -5.83 5.91
N ASP A 198 -4.91 -5.98 4.88
CA ASP A 198 -5.85 -4.91 4.52
C ASP A 198 -7.00 -4.81 5.53
N LEU A 199 -7.18 -3.63 6.11
CA LEU A 199 -8.16 -3.32 7.14
C LEU A 199 -9.07 -2.17 6.70
N CYS A 200 -10.29 -2.50 6.28
CA CYS A 200 -11.30 -1.53 5.89
C CYS A 200 -12.18 -1.15 7.10
N LEU A 201 -12.03 0.10 7.57
CA LEU A 201 -12.86 0.66 8.62
C LEU A 201 -14.27 0.95 8.08
N THR A 202 -15.26 0.23 8.60
CA THR A 202 -16.63 0.25 8.06
C THR A 202 -17.55 1.04 9.00
N ILE A 203 -18.15 2.11 8.47
CA ILE A 203 -19.20 2.89 9.13
C ILE A 203 -20.33 3.19 8.13
N PRO A 204 -21.60 3.29 8.57
CA PRO A 204 -22.75 3.45 7.67
C PRO A 204 -22.63 4.66 6.73
N ARG A 205 -22.08 5.77 7.24
CA ARG A 205 -21.92 7.02 6.48
C ARG A 205 -21.01 6.89 5.26
N LEU A 206 -20.03 5.99 5.27
CA LEU A 206 -19.06 5.79 4.20
C LEU A 206 -19.28 4.50 3.40
N ALA A 207 -20.32 3.74 3.74
CA ALA A 207 -20.63 2.45 3.14
C ALA A 207 -21.38 2.55 1.80
N GLY A 208 -21.22 3.65 1.06
CA GLY A 208 -21.79 3.79 -0.28
C GLY A 208 -20.93 3.13 -1.34
N GLU A 209 -20.71 3.85 -2.45
CA GLU A 209 -19.86 3.41 -3.56
C GLU A 209 -18.44 2.96 -3.14
N PRO A 210 -17.73 3.63 -2.20
CA PRO A 210 -16.38 3.20 -1.81
C PRO A 210 -16.33 1.78 -1.22
N LEU A 211 -17.32 1.40 -0.41
CA LEU A 211 -17.42 0.04 0.11
C LEU A 211 -17.80 -0.96 -0.99
N GLY A 212 -18.63 -0.54 -1.95
CA GLY A 212 -18.96 -1.35 -3.13
C GLY A 212 -17.71 -1.78 -3.89
N HIS A 213 -16.81 -0.83 -4.19
CA HIS A 213 -15.52 -1.12 -4.85
C HIS A 213 -14.67 -2.12 -4.06
N VAL A 214 -14.60 -2.00 -2.73
CA VAL A 214 -13.86 -2.93 -1.86
C VAL A 214 -14.48 -4.34 -1.88
N LEU A 215 -15.81 -4.43 -1.95
CA LEU A 215 -16.52 -5.70 -1.98
C LEU A 215 -16.42 -6.40 -3.35
N ASP A 216 -16.38 -5.61 -4.42
CA ASP A 216 -16.26 -6.07 -5.81
C ASP A 216 -14.83 -6.46 -6.19
N ASP A 217 -13.81 -5.96 -5.48
CA ASP A 217 -12.42 -6.37 -5.64
C ASP A 217 -12.18 -7.80 -5.11
N ASP A 218 -11.43 -8.62 -5.87
CA ASP A 218 -11.08 -9.99 -5.50
C ASP A 218 -10.01 -10.07 -4.39
N THR A 219 -9.36 -8.94 -4.07
CA THR A 219 -8.32 -8.84 -3.05
C THR A 219 -8.86 -9.14 -1.66
N PRO A 220 -8.22 -10.02 -0.87
CA PRO A 220 -8.67 -10.31 0.49
C PRO A 220 -8.70 -9.07 1.39
N VAL A 221 -9.81 -8.86 2.11
CA VAL A 221 -10.02 -7.67 2.94
C VAL A 221 -10.59 -8.01 4.32
N ASN A 222 -10.24 -7.25 5.35
CA ASN A 222 -10.84 -7.37 6.67
C ASN A 222 -11.76 -6.16 6.94
N LEU A 223 -13.05 -6.41 7.14
CA LEU A 223 -14.00 -5.35 7.49
C LEU A 223 -14.05 -5.18 9.01
N MET A 224 -13.70 -4.00 9.50
CA MET A 224 -13.76 -3.66 10.92
C MET A 224 -14.93 -2.74 11.21
N GLY A 225 -15.92 -3.26 11.93
CA GLY A 225 -17.13 -2.52 12.27
C GLY A 225 -17.94 -3.19 13.36
N THR A 226 -18.89 -2.44 13.93
CA THR A 226 -19.82 -2.96 14.93
C THR A 226 -20.95 -3.74 14.26
N ALA A 227 -21.63 -4.62 15.02
CA ALA A 227 -22.79 -5.31 14.46
C ALA A 227 -23.96 -4.35 14.17
N GLU A 228 -24.08 -3.25 14.93
CA GLU A 228 -25.04 -2.17 14.67
C GLU A 228 -24.73 -1.49 13.32
N ASP A 229 -23.48 -1.09 13.09
CA ASP A 229 -23.05 -0.46 11.84
C ASP A 229 -23.30 -1.38 10.64
N LEU A 230 -22.90 -2.66 10.74
CA LEU A 230 -23.08 -3.62 9.65
C LEU A 230 -24.55 -3.94 9.38
N ALA A 231 -25.41 -3.95 10.40
CA ALA A 231 -26.84 -4.12 10.23
C ALA A 231 -27.47 -2.91 9.53
N GLU A 232 -27.04 -1.69 9.86
CA GLU A 232 -27.48 -0.46 9.19
C GLU A 232 -27.02 -0.45 7.72
N ILE A 233 -25.77 -0.83 7.45
CA ILE A 233 -25.22 -0.93 6.10
C ILE A 233 -26.04 -1.92 5.26
N VAL A 234 -26.32 -3.12 5.77
CA VAL A 234 -27.15 -4.10 5.04
C VAL A 234 -28.59 -3.62 4.84
N ALA A 235 -29.15 -2.87 5.80
CA ALA A 235 -30.48 -2.30 5.63
C ALA A 235 -30.52 -1.22 4.53
N ALA A 236 -29.47 -0.43 4.38
CA ALA A 236 -29.32 0.58 3.34
C ALA A 236 -28.93 0.00 1.97
N HIS A 237 -28.08 -1.04 1.97
CA HIS A 237 -27.49 -1.72 0.83
C HIS A 237 -27.68 -3.25 0.92
N PRO A 238 -28.90 -3.77 0.71
CA PRO A 238 -29.18 -5.21 0.84
C PRO A 238 -28.32 -6.09 -0.05
N GLU A 239 -27.86 -5.58 -1.18
CA GLU A 239 -26.96 -6.24 -2.13
C GLU A 239 -25.62 -6.67 -1.49
N TYR A 240 -25.10 -5.91 -0.53
CA TYR A 240 -23.84 -6.22 0.13
C TYR A 240 -23.95 -7.44 1.04
N GLN A 241 -25.15 -7.79 1.51
CA GLN A 241 -25.33 -8.90 2.44
C GLN A 241 -24.88 -10.23 1.82
N SER A 242 -25.27 -10.49 0.57
CA SER A 242 -24.85 -11.70 -0.14
C SER A 242 -23.35 -11.70 -0.39
N THR A 243 -22.79 -10.59 -0.86
CA THR A 243 -21.35 -10.49 -1.20
C THR A 243 -20.48 -10.70 0.03
N ILE A 244 -20.78 -10.01 1.15
CA ILE A 244 -20.05 -10.16 2.41
C ILE A 244 -20.16 -11.59 2.92
N ARG A 245 -21.36 -12.18 2.94
CA ARG A 245 -21.58 -13.55 3.37
C ARG A 245 -20.74 -14.52 2.53
N ASP A 246 -20.82 -14.42 1.21
CA ASP A 246 -20.24 -15.41 0.31
C ASP A 246 -18.70 -15.30 0.32
N ARG A 247 -18.14 -14.08 0.36
CA ARG A 247 -16.69 -13.85 0.52
C ARG A 247 -16.19 -14.29 1.90
N TRP A 248 -16.97 -14.08 2.96
CA TRP A 248 -16.61 -14.57 4.30
C TRP A 248 -16.70 -16.10 4.42
N GLN A 249 -17.58 -16.74 3.65
CA GLN A 249 -17.59 -18.19 3.52
C GLN A 249 -16.36 -18.72 2.76
N ALA A 250 -15.96 -18.03 1.69
CA ALA A 250 -14.79 -18.36 0.89
C ALA A 250 -13.45 -18.08 1.59
N GLY A 251 -13.43 -17.26 2.64
CA GLY A 251 -12.21 -16.90 3.37
C GLY A 251 -11.42 -15.76 2.71
N THR A 252 -12.02 -15.04 1.77
CA THR A 252 -11.45 -13.83 1.15
C THR A 252 -11.90 -12.55 1.85
N LEU A 253 -12.75 -12.66 2.88
CA LEU A 253 -13.18 -11.55 3.72
C LEU A 253 -13.32 -12.04 5.15
N GLU A 254 -12.90 -11.26 6.14
CA GLU A 254 -13.20 -11.51 7.57
C GLU A 254 -13.85 -10.26 8.17
N ILE A 255 -14.82 -10.46 9.06
CA ILE A 255 -15.35 -9.38 9.88
C ILE A 255 -14.61 -9.35 11.21
N ILE A 256 -13.98 -8.21 11.51
CA ILE A 256 -13.28 -7.94 12.76
C ILE A 256 -14.21 -7.15 13.69
N GLY A 257 -14.39 -7.67 14.91
CA GLY A 257 -15.22 -7.03 15.93
C GLY A 257 -16.16 -8.01 16.61
N GLY A 258 -17.46 -7.69 16.61
CA GLY A 258 -18.52 -8.59 17.11
C GLY A 258 -19.27 -8.09 18.33
N GLU A 259 -18.93 -6.93 18.88
CA GLU A 259 -19.80 -6.18 19.80
C GLU A 259 -20.99 -5.59 19.04
N TRP A 260 -22.15 -5.46 19.69
CA TRP A 260 -23.30 -4.76 19.09
C TRP A 260 -22.95 -3.30 18.81
N ALA A 261 -22.48 -2.57 19.82
CA ALA A 261 -21.94 -1.22 19.68
C ALA A 261 -20.66 -1.05 20.51
N GLU A 262 -19.77 -0.17 20.06
CA GLU A 262 -18.58 0.21 20.84
C GLU A 262 -18.98 1.20 21.93
N ARG A 263 -19.15 0.68 23.15
CA ARG A 263 -19.40 1.49 24.35
C ARG A 263 -18.13 1.60 25.20
N CYS A 264 -18.09 2.57 26.12
CA CYS A 264 -16.98 2.76 27.04
C CYS A 264 -16.84 1.57 28.01
N SER A 265 -16.02 0.59 27.64
CA SER A 265 -15.86 -0.71 28.32
C SER A 265 -15.46 -0.55 29.81
N THR A 266 -14.67 0.48 30.13
CA THR A 266 -14.23 0.77 31.50
C THR A 266 -15.35 1.26 32.42
N LEU A 267 -16.44 1.79 31.85
CA LEU A 267 -17.62 2.26 32.59
C LEU A 267 -18.76 1.24 32.60
N LEU A 268 -18.61 0.13 31.87
CA LEU A 268 -19.64 -0.89 31.77
C LEU A 268 -19.43 -2.02 32.78
N PRO A 269 -20.49 -2.47 33.47
CA PRO A 269 -20.42 -3.70 34.24
C PRO A 269 -20.16 -4.90 33.31
N LEU A 270 -19.53 -5.95 33.84
CA LEU A 270 -19.15 -7.13 33.07
C LEU A 270 -20.33 -7.76 32.31
N ASP A 271 -21.49 -7.86 32.95
CA ASP A 271 -22.70 -8.42 32.32
C ASP A 271 -23.14 -7.63 31.10
N ALA A 272 -22.95 -6.30 31.09
CA ALA A 272 -23.24 -5.48 29.92
C ALA A 272 -22.23 -5.71 28.80
N GLN A 273 -20.94 -5.89 29.12
CA GLN A 273 -19.91 -6.21 28.12
C GLN A 273 -20.18 -7.58 27.48
N VAL A 274 -20.53 -8.59 28.28
CA VAL A 274 -20.95 -9.92 27.79
C VAL A 274 -22.18 -9.80 26.90
N HIS A 275 -23.19 -9.04 27.33
CA HIS A 275 -24.42 -8.85 26.56
C HIS A 275 -24.18 -8.18 25.21
N GLU A 276 -23.36 -7.13 25.15
CA GLU A 276 -23.00 -6.44 23.90
C GLU A 276 -22.29 -7.39 22.94
N LEU A 277 -21.35 -8.21 23.42
CA LEU A 277 -20.63 -9.19 22.62
C LEU A 277 -21.55 -10.32 22.13
N ASP A 278 -22.39 -10.89 23.00
CA ASP A 278 -23.32 -11.95 22.63
C ASP A 278 -24.37 -11.45 21.62
N ARG A 279 -24.91 -10.25 21.83
CA ARG A 279 -25.87 -9.61 20.93
C ARG A 279 -25.25 -9.37 19.56
N GLY A 280 -24.07 -8.75 19.50
CA GLY A 280 -23.41 -8.44 18.23
C GLY A 280 -23.09 -9.71 17.44
N ARG A 281 -22.50 -10.70 18.09
CA ARG A 281 -22.21 -12.01 17.48
C ARG A 281 -23.45 -12.73 16.96
N LYS A 282 -24.56 -12.66 17.71
CA LYS A 282 -25.84 -13.24 17.28
C LYS A 282 -26.34 -12.56 16.01
N VAL A 283 -26.36 -11.23 15.97
CA VAL A 283 -26.81 -10.46 14.80
C VAL A 283 -25.96 -10.76 13.57
N LEU A 284 -24.63 -10.75 13.71
CA LEU A 284 -23.74 -11.06 12.57
C LEU A 284 -23.95 -12.48 12.05
N ARG A 285 -24.23 -13.44 12.94
CA ARG A 285 -24.58 -14.81 12.54
C ARG A 285 -25.92 -14.87 11.79
N GLU A 286 -26.90 -14.08 12.20
CA GLU A 286 -28.20 -13.99 11.51
C GLU A 286 -28.06 -13.33 10.13
N LEU A 287 -27.22 -12.30 10.00
CA LEU A 287 -26.99 -11.59 8.74
C LEU A 287 -26.13 -12.39 7.75
N PHE A 288 -25.03 -12.99 8.22
CA PHE A 288 -23.99 -13.54 7.35
C PHE A 288 -23.71 -15.04 7.57
N GLY A 289 -24.45 -15.71 8.46
CA GLY A 289 -24.30 -17.15 8.72
C GLY A 289 -23.03 -17.53 9.50
N LYS A 290 -22.21 -16.56 9.93
CA LYS A 290 -20.98 -16.75 10.71
C LYS A 290 -20.87 -15.71 11.82
N ALA A 291 -20.11 -16.04 12.87
CA ALA A 291 -19.74 -15.09 13.91
C ALA A 291 -18.24 -14.78 13.80
N PRO A 292 -17.81 -13.54 14.12
CA PRO A 292 -16.39 -13.15 14.08
C PRO A 292 -15.48 -14.09 14.87
N SER A 293 -14.29 -14.31 14.31
CA SER A 293 -13.22 -15.08 14.95
C SER A 293 -12.04 -14.20 15.37
N THR A 294 -11.97 -12.99 14.85
CA THR A 294 -11.00 -11.95 15.21
C THR A 294 -11.74 -10.76 15.81
N TRP A 295 -11.28 -10.30 16.97
CA TRP A 295 -11.86 -9.15 17.65
C TRP A 295 -11.05 -7.89 17.35
N GLY A 296 -11.72 -6.75 17.33
CA GLY A 296 -11.10 -5.43 17.27
C GLY A 296 -12.15 -4.37 17.54
N ARG A 297 -11.71 -3.20 17.95
CA ARG A 297 -12.58 -2.04 18.15
C ARG A 297 -11.83 -0.75 17.84
N ARG A 298 -12.54 0.27 17.39
CA ARG A 298 -11.96 1.59 17.10
C ARG A 298 -11.94 2.46 18.35
N ARG A 299 -13.01 2.46 19.14
CA ARG A 299 -13.22 3.38 20.27
C ARG A 299 -13.02 2.74 21.63
N TYR A 300 -12.53 3.52 22.58
CA TYR A 300 -12.39 3.17 24.01
C TYR A 300 -11.36 2.06 24.29
N GLY A 301 -10.85 2.06 25.53
CA GLY A 301 -9.66 1.28 25.89
C GLY A 301 -9.83 -0.24 25.94
N LEU A 302 -8.66 -0.88 25.96
CA LEU A 302 -8.47 -2.31 26.16
C LEU A 302 -8.53 -2.61 27.66
N THR A 303 -9.27 -3.64 28.08
CA THR A 303 -9.39 -4.01 29.50
C THR A 303 -8.72 -5.37 29.78
N PRO A 304 -8.17 -5.60 30.99
CA PRO A 304 -7.57 -6.89 31.35
C PRO A 304 -8.54 -8.09 31.32
N LEU A 305 -9.84 -7.85 31.15
CA LEU A 305 -10.88 -8.89 31.08
C LEU A 305 -11.13 -9.37 29.65
N VAL A 306 -10.72 -8.59 28.64
CA VAL A 306 -10.99 -8.90 27.22
C VAL A 306 -10.48 -10.29 26.82
N PRO A 307 -9.23 -10.72 27.14
CA PRO A 307 -8.76 -12.06 26.76
C PRO A 307 -9.66 -13.20 27.27
N GLN A 308 -10.18 -13.08 28.49
CA GLN A 308 -11.10 -14.05 29.06
C GLN A 308 -12.42 -14.10 28.29
N LEU A 309 -13.01 -12.93 28.01
CA LEU A 309 -14.29 -12.80 27.30
C LEU A 309 -14.18 -13.35 25.88
N LEU A 310 -13.11 -12.99 25.17
CA LEU A 310 -12.86 -13.42 23.80
C LEU A 310 -12.63 -14.93 23.71
N LYS A 311 -11.84 -15.50 24.62
CA LYS A 311 -11.59 -16.95 24.67
C LYS A 311 -12.87 -17.75 24.94
N ARG A 312 -13.72 -17.29 25.88
CA ARG A 312 -15.03 -17.92 26.14
C ARG A 312 -16.00 -17.77 24.99
N SER A 313 -15.83 -16.72 24.18
CA SER A 313 -16.65 -16.44 23.00
C SER A 313 -16.08 -17.05 21.71
N ASN A 314 -15.06 -17.90 21.78
CA ASN A 314 -14.46 -18.59 20.63
C ASN A 314 -13.79 -17.66 19.59
N TYR A 315 -13.16 -16.58 20.06
CA TYR A 315 -12.22 -15.79 19.26
C TYR A 315 -10.82 -16.40 19.31
N HIS A 316 -10.06 -16.22 18.23
CA HIS A 316 -8.69 -16.73 18.08
C HIS A 316 -7.66 -15.61 17.93
N GLY A 317 -8.10 -14.43 17.47
CA GLY A 317 -7.26 -13.26 17.26
C GLY A 317 -7.88 -11.99 17.83
N ALA A 318 -7.04 -11.00 18.11
CA ALA A 318 -7.47 -9.67 18.51
C ALA A 318 -6.55 -8.56 17.96
N LEU A 319 -7.13 -7.40 17.66
CA LEU A 319 -6.37 -6.16 17.48
C LEU A 319 -6.20 -5.50 18.85
N HIS A 320 -4.95 -5.32 19.26
CA HIS A 320 -4.54 -4.72 20.53
C HIS A 320 -4.04 -3.29 20.30
N PHE A 321 -4.85 -2.52 19.59
CA PHE A 321 -4.75 -1.08 19.46
C PHE A 321 -6.17 -0.54 19.30
N VAL A 322 -6.33 0.76 19.50
CA VAL A 322 -7.59 1.48 19.23
C VAL A 322 -7.26 2.79 18.55
N MET A 323 -8.16 3.28 17.71
CA MET A 323 -7.90 4.41 16.82
C MET A 323 -8.49 5.71 17.37
N ASP A 324 -9.59 5.59 18.11
CA ASP A 324 -10.37 6.69 18.64
C ASP A 324 -10.46 6.59 20.17
N ASP A 325 -10.22 7.69 20.90
CA ASP A 325 -10.60 7.86 22.31
C ASP A 325 -10.23 6.68 23.26
N GLY A 326 -9.04 6.11 23.11
CA GLY A 326 -8.61 4.97 23.91
C GLY A 326 -7.12 4.99 24.25
N VAL A 327 -6.76 4.18 25.25
CA VAL A 327 -5.39 4.04 25.74
C VAL A 327 -4.95 2.60 25.54
N TYR A 328 -3.74 2.44 25.02
CA TYR A 328 -3.06 1.18 24.75
C TYR A 328 -1.55 1.43 24.90
N PRO A 329 -0.73 0.38 25.09
CA PRO A 329 0.72 0.52 25.20
C PRO A 329 1.32 1.11 23.92
N ASP A 330 2.36 1.93 24.09
CA ASP A 330 3.10 2.54 22.98
C ASP A 330 3.95 1.51 22.20
N GLU A 331 4.27 0.37 22.82
CA GLU A 331 5.04 -0.69 22.17
C GLU A 331 4.17 -1.49 21.18
N GLU A 332 4.63 -1.48 19.93
CA GLU A 332 3.99 -2.14 18.80
C GLU A 332 4.64 -3.48 18.51
N PHE A 333 3.82 -4.49 18.28
CA PHE A 333 4.26 -5.81 17.84
C PHE A 333 3.33 -6.29 16.73
N ALA A 334 3.92 -6.85 15.67
CA ALA A 334 3.14 -7.54 14.65
C ALA A 334 2.52 -8.84 15.18
N LYS A 335 3.06 -9.42 16.26
CA LYS A 335 2.41 -10.55 16.94
C LYS A 335 2.80 -10.59 18.42
N LEU A 336 1.80 -10.58 19.29
CA LEU A 336 1.96 -10.74 20.73
C LEU A 336 0.92 -11.71 21.30
N LEU A 337 1.18 -12.19 22.52
CA LEU A 337 0.22 -12.98 23.28
C LEU A 337 -0.36 -12.12 24.39
N TRP A 338 -1.59 -11.66 24.22
CA TRP A 338 -2.26 -10.80 25.19
C TRP A 338 -2.83 -11.65 26.32
N GLN A 339 -2.29 -11.48 27.53
CA GLN A 339 -2.73 -12.19 28.73
C GLN A 339 -3.70 -11.32 29.56
N GLY A 340 -4.85 -11.89 29.91
CA GLY A 340 -5.82 -11.29 30.81
C GLY A 340 -5.50 -11.55 32.28
N ALA A 341 -6.23 -10.88 33.17
CA ALA A 341 -6.02 -10.98 34.62
C ALA A 341 -6.27 -12.39 35.19
N ASP A 342 -7.05 -13.22 34.50
CA ASP A 342 -7.32 -14.62 34.86
C ASP A 342 -6.31 -15.61 34.27
N GLY A 343 -5.31 -15.12 33.55
CA GLY A 343 -4.32 -15.93 32.84
C GLY A 343 -4.81 -16.45 31.48
N ALA A 344 -6.03 -16.13 31.04
CA ALA A 344 -6.45 -16.40 29.67
C ALA A 344 -5.57 -15.62 28.69
N THR A 345 -5.31 -16.20 27.53
CA THR A 345 -4.45 -15.62 26.51
C THR A 345 -5.15 -15.63 25.16
N ILE A 346 -4.87 -14.60 24.36
CA ILE A 346 -5.30 -14.49 22.96
C ILE A 346 -4.16 -13.95 22.09
N ALA A 347 -3.96 -14.54 20.90
CA ALA A 347 -3.00 -14.01 19.95
C ALA A 347 -3.48 -12.65 19.45
N SER A 348 -2.59 -11.65 19.44
CA SER A 348 -2.96 -10.28 19.11
C SER A 348 -1.94 -9.58 18.22
N TYR A 349 -2.39 -8.53 17.56
CA TYR A 349 -1.59 -7.61 16.73
C TYR A 349 -1.75 -6.20 17.31
N SER A 350 -0.66 -5.49 17.65
CA SER A 350 -0.73 -4.15 18.25
C SER A 350 -0.15 -3.02 17.42
N ARG A 351 0.52 -3.33 16.31
CA ARG A 351 1.08 -2.27 15.45
C ARG A 351 -0.04 -1.43 14.85
N ILE A 352 0.11 -0.11 14.90
CA ILE A 352 -0.94 0.80 14.41
C ILE A 352 -0.98 0.73 12.87
N PRO A 353 -2.18 0.62 12.27
CA PRO A 353 -2.33 0.60 10.82
C PRO A 353 -1.79 1.86 10.17
N ILE A 354 -1.22 1.71 8.98
CA ILE A 354 -0.89 2.83 8.12
C ILE A 354 -2.11 3.18 7.24
N ALA A 355 -2.26 4.45 6.88
CA ALA A 355 -3.38 4.88 6.05
C ALA A 355 -3.20 4.40 4.60
N GLY A 356 -4.05 3.47 4.15
CA GLY A 356 -4.01 2.90 2.79
C GLY A 356 -4.40 3.86 1.67
N ASP A 357 -4.98 5.02 1.99
CA ASP A 357 -5.33 6.09 1.05
C ASP A 357 -4.31 7.24 1.03
N SER A 358 -3.24 7.12 1.82
CA SER A 358 -2.23 8.17 2.00
C SER A 358 -0.94 7.85 1.26
N ALA A 359 -0.58 8.72 0.30
CA ALA A 359 0.72 8.61 -0.37
C ALA A 359 1.90 8.82 0.59
N SER A 360 1.74 9.65 1.64
CA SER A 360 2.80 9.80 2.65
C SER A 360 3.02 8.53 3.47
N ALA A 361 1.97 7.74 3.72
CA ALA A 361 2.10 6.43 4.34
C ALA A 361 2.91 5.46 3.48
N PHE A 362 2.64 5.38 2.17
CA PHE A 362 3.41 4.55 1.23
C PHE A 362 4.85 5.02 1.01
N LEU A 363 5.12 6.31 1.21
CA LEU A 363 6.48 6.85 1.18
C LEU A 363 7.29 6.38 2.41
N ARG A 364 6.63 6.25 3.57
CA ARG A 364 7.22 5.73 4.81
C ARG A 364 7.19 4.20 4.91
N PHE A 365 6.53 3.52 3.96
CA PHE A 365 6.36 2.07 3.99
C PHE A 365 7.67 1.29 4.19
N PRO A 366 8.80 1.62 3.51
CA PRO A 366 10.08 0.94 3.74
C PRO A 366 10.59 1.05 5.17
N VAL A 367 10.37 2.21 5.79
CA VAL A 367 10.77 2.48 7.19
C VAL A 367 9.95 1.59 8.12
N ARG A 368 8.63 1.57 7.95
CA ARG A 368 7.72 0.77 8.79
C ARG A 368 7.95 -0.73 8.62
N MET A 369 8.23 -1.16 7.39
CA MET A 369 8.61 -2.55 7.10
C MET A 369 9.95 -2.91 7.76
N ALA A 370 10.97 -2.06 7.67
CA ALA A 370 12.27 -2.29 8.31
C ALA A 370 12.15 -2.34 9.84
N GLU A 371 11.35 -1.45 10.44
CA GLU A 371 11.06 -1.47 11.88
C GLU A 371 10.43 -2.80 12.31
N SER A 372 9.49 -3.34 11.52
CA SER A 372 8.91 -4.66 11.77
C SER A 372 9.91 -5.78 11.56
N MET A 373 10.74 -5.74 10.51
CA MET A 373 11.80 -6.72 10.24
C MET A 373 12.85 -6.80 11.36
N ASP A 374 13.20 -5.66 11.96
CA ASP A 374 14.22 -5.58 13.02
C ASP A 374 13.70 -6.07 14.38
N HIS A 375 12.42 -5.88 14.69
CA HIS A 375 11.89 -6.10 16.04
C HIS A 375 10.91 -7.29 16.16
N ASP A 376 10.21 -7.65 15.07
CA ASP A 376 9.18 -8.69 15.13
C ASP A 376 9.72 -10.07 14.74
N TYR A 377 9.23 -11.10 15.42
CA TYR A 377 9.45 -12.49 15.01
C TYR A 377 8.68 -12.88 13.74
N VAL A 378 7.59 -12.17 13.45
CA VAL A 378 6.77 -12.30 12.25
C VAL A 378 6.49 -10.91 11.75
N VAL A 379 6.95 -10.57 10.55
CA VAL A 379 6.78 -9.23 9.99
C VAL A 379 5.38 -9.05 9.48
N GLY A 380 4.75 -7.96 9.90
CA GLY A 380 3.41 -7.63 9.43
C GLY A 380 3.14 -6.14 9.53
N LEU A 381 2.52 -5.57 8.50
CA LEU A 381 1.89 -4.26 8.53
C LEU A 381 0.39 -4.42 8.27
N VAL A 382 -0.40 -3.52 8.87
CA VAL A 382 -1.83 -3.36 8.61
C VAL A 382 -2.02 -2.07 7.83
#